data_AF-A0A947A353-F1
#
_entry.id   AF-A0A947A353-F1
#
_cell.length_a   1.000
_cell.length_b   1.000
_cell.length_c   1.000
_cell.angle_alpha   90.00
_cell.angle_beta   90.00
_cell.angle_gamma   90.00
#
_symmetry.space_group_name_H-M   'P 1'
#
loop_
_entity.id
_entity.type
_entity.pdbx_description
1 polymer ?
#
loop_
_entity_poly.entity_id
_entity_poly.type
_entity_poly.pdbx_seq_one_letter_code
_entity_poly.pdbx_strand_id
1 'polypeptide(L)'
;MYLNCHTYYSLRYGTFSEVELLELARKNQVTRLALTDINNTSAGLNFVRKAQEYGVDPVLGIDFRNGVVPCFVGLARNNNGYQELNTFLSEHLHEEKTIPFRAPRFDNAFVVYPFEHVQRHNMDHFLPHEYIG
;
A
#
# COMPACT_ATOMS: atom_id res chain seq x y z
N MET A 1 -12.01 7.02 -5.01
CA MET A 1 -11.11 6.39 -4.01
C MET A 1 -9.71 6.44 -4.58
N TYR A 2 -8.72 6.89 -3.80
CA TYR A 2 -7.31 6.84 -4.19
C TYR A 2 -6.65 5.62 -3.54
N LEU A 3 -5.86 4.87 -4.32
CA LEU A 3 -5.36 3.54 -3.98
C LEU A 3 -3.86 3.50 -3.68
N ASN A 4 -3.08 4.48 -4.17
CA ASN A 4 -1.66 4.57 -3.89
C ASN A 4 -1.31 5.99 -3.41
N CYS A 5 -1.25 6.18 -2.09
CA CYS A 5 -0.94 7.46 -1.48
C CYS A 5 0.16 7.29 -0.44
N HIS A 6 1.11 8.23 -0.44
CA HIS A 6 2.29 8.21 0.41
C HIS A 6 2.28 9.39 1.38
N THR A 7 2.74 9.15 2.60
CA THR A 7 3.07 10.19 3.59
C THR A 7 4.59 10.32 3.73
N TYR A 8 5.06 11.29 4.51
CA TYR A 8 6.50 11.45 4.80
C TYR A 8 7.15 10.20 5.42
N TYR A 9 6.35 9.23 5.91
CA TYR A 9 6.86 7.93 6.36
C TYR A 9 7.31 7.02 5.22
N SER A 10 6.97 7.33 3.98
CA SER A 10 7.70 6.88 2.79
C SER A 10 9.05 7.59 2.73
N LEU A 11 9.98 7.17 3.58
CA LEU A 11 11.27 7.82 3.84
C LEU A 11 11.93 8.25 2.52
N ARG A 12 12.15 9.57 2.36
CA ARG A 12 12.75 10.25 1.19
C ARG A 12 11.85 10.44 -0.04
N TYR A 13 10.60 10.00 -0.01
CA TYR A 13 9.69 10.05 -1.17
C TYR A 13 8.34 10.71 -0.89
N GLY A 14 7.87 10.76 0.36
CA GLY A 14 6.63 11.44 0.73
C GLY A 14 6.84 12.87 1.25
N THR A 15 5.96 13.78 0.86
CA THR A 15 6.01 15.20 1.27
C THR A 15 4.88 15.61 2.21
N PHE A 16 3.76 14.90 2.20
CA PHE A 16 2.58 15.21 3.02
C PHE A 16 2.58 14.43 4.33
N SER A 17 2.09 15.06 5.40
CA SER A 17 1.66 14.34 6.60
C SER A 17 0.35 13.58 6.36
N GLU A 18 0.09 12.59 7.22
CA GLU A 18 -1.16 11.86 7.25
C GLU A 18 -2.37 12.79 7.45
N VAL A 19 -2.19 13.90 8.18
CA VAL A 19 -3.24 14.92 8.42
C VAL A 19 -3.52 15.73 7.16
N GLU A 20 -2.47 16.23 6.50
CA GLU A 20 -2.62 17.00 5.27
C GLU A 20 -3.25 16.16 4.15
N LEU A 21 -2.91 14.87 4.09
CA LEU A 21 -3.50 13.94 3.15
C LEU A 21 -5.01 13.75 3.41
N LEU A 22 -5.43 13.65 4.67
CA LEU A 22 -6.85 13.59 5.05
C LEU A 22 -7.59 14.91 4.78
N GLU A 23 -6.95 16.05 5.03
CA GLU A 23 -7.50 17.37 4.67
C GLU A 23 -7.71 17.50 3.16
N LEU A 24 -6.74 17.04 2.37
CA LEU A 24 -6.82 17.07 0.93
C LEU A 24 -7.93 16.14 0.43
N ALA A 25 -8.07 14.94 1.02
CA ALA A 25 -9.17 14.04 0.71
C ALA A 25 -10.53 14.70 0.96
N ARG A 26 -10.71 15.34 2.12
CA ARG A 26 -11.93 16.08 2.45
C ARG A 26 -12.21 17.22 1.46
N LYS A 27 -11.19 18.04 1.14
CA LYS A 27 -11.31 19.15 0.17
C LYS A 27 -11.75 18.67 -1.20
N ASN A 28 -11.29 17.49 -1.62
CA ASN A 28 -11.63 16.89 -2.91
C ASN A 28 -12.85 15.95 -2.86
N GLN A 29 -13.63 15.97 -1.77
CA GLN A 29 -14.81 15.12 -1.59
C GLN A 29 -14.52 13.62 -1.72
N VAL A 30 -13.30 13.20 -1.37
CA VAL A 30 -12.87 11.81 -1.39
C VAL A 30 -13.24 11.18 -0.06
N THR A 31 -14.16 10.23 -0.12
CA THR A 31 -14.70 9.55 1.07
C THR A 31 -13.91 8.31 1.48
N ARG A 32 -13.02 7.80 0.61
CA ARG A 32 -12.20 6.61 0.87
C ARG A 32 -10.80 6.77 0.31
N LEU A 33 -9.80 6.48 1.15
CA LEU A 33 -8.39 6.74 0.88
C LEU A 33 -7.52 5.58 1.39
N ALA A 34 -6.67 5.02 0.53
CA ALA A 34 -5.64 4.08 0.95
C ALA A 34 -4.34 4.79 1.34
N LEU A 35 -3.74 4.41 2.46
CA LEU A 35 -2.39 4.78 2.85
C LEU A 35 -1.46 3.60 2.54
N THR A 36 -0.50 3.81 1.64
CA THR A 36 0.41 2.79 1.10
C THR A 36 1.83 3.31 1.13
N ASP A 37 2.37 3.51 2.33
CA ASP A 37 3.75 3.97 2.45
C ASP A 37 4.76 2.95 1.91
N ILE A 38 5.86 3.46 1.35
CA ILE A 38 6.88 2.65 0.69
C ILE A 38 7.63 1.84 1.75
N ASN A 39 7.51 0.51 1.69
CA ASN A 39 8.15 -0.44 2.60
C ASN A 39 8.03 -0.05 4.09
N ASN A 40 6.91 0.59 4.47
CA ASN A 40 6.71 1.10 5.82
C ASN A 40 5.22 1.14 6.18
N THR A 41 4.92 0.91 7.45
CA THR A 41 3.58 0.86 8.02
C THR A 41 3.41 1.74 9.27
N SER A 42 4.44 2.53 9.61
CA SER A 42 4.49 3.35 10.83
C SER A 42 3.35 4.35 10.96
N ALA A 43 2.92 4.97 9.85
CA ALA A 43 1.81 5.92 9.85
C ALA A 43 0.42 5.28 9.95
N GLY A 44 0.29 3.97 9.70
CA GLY A 44 -1.01 3.32 9.49
C GLY A 44 -1.99 3.51 10.64
N LEU A 45 -1.55 3.31 11.89
CA LEU A 45 -2.41 3.43 13.06
C LEU A 45 -2.83 4.88 13.32
N ASN A 46 -1.92 5.84 13.18
CA ASN A 46 -2.25 7.25 13.40
C ASN A 46 -3.19 7.77 12.31
N PHE A 47 -3.00 7.32 11.06
CA PHE A 47 -3.87 7.62 9.93
C PHE A 47 -5.29 7.10 10.15
N VAL A 48 -5.46 5.83 10.56
CA VAL A 48 -6.80 5.27 10.85
C VAL A 48 -7.50 6.04 11.97
N ARG A 49 -6.77 6.35 13.04
CA ARG A 49 -7.32 7.12 14.17
C ARG A 49 -7.81 8.50 13.73
N LYS A 50 -7.00 9.21 12.93
CA LYS A 50 -7.31 10.57 12.46
C LYS A 50 -8.38 10.58 11.37
N ALA A 51 -8.42 9.57 10.49
CA ALA A 51 -9.34 9.53 9.35
C ALA A 51 -10.82 9.68 9.76
N GLN A 52 -11.19 9.14 10.92
CA GLN A 52 -12.53 9.27 11.50
C GLN A 52 -12.91 10.74 11.75
N GLU A 53 -11.98 11.58 12.21
CA GLU A 53 -12.20 13.01 12.46
C GLU A 53 -12.47 13.80 11.16
N TYR A 54 -12.05 13.26 10.02
CA TYR A 54 -12.20 13.89 8.70
C TYR A 54 -13.33 13.28 7.85
N GLY A 55 -14.05 12.28 8.38
CA GLY A 55 -15.12 11.58 7.65
C GLY A 55 -14.61 10.77 6.45
N VAL A 56 -13.36 10.33 6.50
CA VAL A 56 -12.71 9.53 5.45
C VAL A 56 -12.63 8.08 5.93
N ASP A 57 -13.01 7.15 5.06
CA ASP A 57 -12.85 5.71 5.26
C ASP A 57 -11.40 5.29 4.91
N PRO A 58 -10.56 4.95 5.90
CA PRO A 58 -9.16 4.62 5.67
C PRO A 58 -8.99 3.18 5.21
N VAL A 59 -8.15 2.97 4.19
CA VAL A 59 -7.63 1.64 3.82
C VAL A 59 -6.14 1.60 4.12
N LEU A 60 -5.68 0.52 4.73
CA LEU A 60 -4.26 0.33 5.01
C LEU A 60 -3.62 -0.57 3.96
N GLY A 61 -2.42 -0.23 3.55
CA GLY A 61 -1.64 -1.00 2.61
C GLY A 61 -0.16 -0.66 2.66
N ILE A 62 0.60 -1.25 1.75
CA ILE A 62 2.05 -1.09 1.63
C ILE A 62 2.39 -1.02 0.14
N ASP A 63 3.19 -0.03 -0.24
CA ASP A 63 3.84 -0.02 -1.56
C ASP A 63 5.18 -0.75 -1.45
N PHE A 64 5.26 -1.94 -2.04
CA PHE A 64 6.44 -2.78 -1.98
C PHE A 64 7.41 -2.43 -3.10
N ARG A 65 8.64 -2.08 -2.74
CA ARG A 65 9.67 -1.65 -3.70
C ARG A 65 11.04 -2.24 -3.42
N ASN A 66 11.80 -2.54 -4.47
CA ASN A 66 13.24 -2.79 -4.38
C ASN A 66 14.00 -1.50 -4.69
N GLY A 67 14.40 -0.77 -3.64
CA GLY A 67 14.97 0.57 -3.80
C GLY A 67 13.94 1.53 -4.43
N VAL A 68 14.21 1.98 -5.65
CA VAL A 68 13.29 2.84 -6.43
C VAL A 68 12.32 2.07 -7.31
N VAL A 69 12.56 0.77 -7.51
CA VAL A 69 11.79 -0.03 -8.46
C VAL A 69 10.50 -0.52 -7.79
N PRO A 70 9.32 -0.15 -8.30
CA PRO A 70 8.06 -0.63 -7.76
C PRO A 70 7.88 -2.12 -8.07
N CYS A 71 7.43 -2.90 -7.09
CA CYS A 71 7.09 -4.30 -7.28
C CYS A 71 5.57 -4.46 -7.39
N PHE A 72 4.84 -4.13 -6.32
CA PHE A 72 3.39 -4.18 -6.26
C PHE A 72 2.88 -3.39 -5.04
N VAL A 73 1.60 -3.03 -5.06
CA VAL A 73 0.91 -2.42 -3.91
C VAL A 73 0.01 -3.46 -3.27
N GLY A 74 0.17 -3.69 -1.96
CA GLY A 74 -0.71 -4.54 -1.17
C GLY A 74 -1.74 -3.68 -0.41
N LEU A 75 -3.03 -4.02 -0.51
CA LEU A 75 -4.11 -3.36 0.23
C LEU A 75 -4.80 -4.37 1.15
N ALA A 76 -4.79 -4.10 2.46
CA ALA A 76 -5.42 -4.98 3.44
C ALA A 76 -6.95 -4.91 3.35
N ARG A 77 -7.61 -6.08 3.34
CA ARG A 77 -9.07 -6.18 3.41
C ARG A 77 -9.59 -6.09 4.83
N ASN A 78 -8.75 -6.48 5.78
CA ASN A 78 -9.03 -6.58 7.21
C ASN A 78 -7.71 -6.61 7.98
N ASN A 79 -7.79 -6.72 9.32
CA ASN A 79 -6.60 -6.75 10.18
C ASN A 79 -5.68 -7.94 9.90
N ASN A 80 -6.22 -9.11 9.51
CA ASN A 80 -5.41 -10.27 9.15
C ASN A 80 -4.64 -10.00 7.86
N GLY A 81 -5.25 -9.34 6.88
CA GLY A 81 -4.58 -8.90 5.66
C GLY A 81 -3.46 -7.91 5.95
N TYR A 82 -3.69 -6.98 6.88
CA TYR A 82 -2.63 -6.06 7.29
C TYR A 82 -1.47 -6.79 7.98
N GLN A 83 -1.77 -7.78 8.81
CA GLN A 83 -0.75 -8.63 9.42
C GLN A 83 0.03 -9.44 8.37
N GLU A 84 -0.65 -10.03 7.37
CA GLU A 84 -0.02 -10.75 6.25
C GLU A 84 1.00 -9.85 5.51
N LEU A 85 0.58 -8.63 5.14
CA LEU A 85 1.43 -7.66 4.47
C LEU A 85 2.65 -7.26 5.32
N ASN A 86 2.43 -6.99 6.62
CA ASN A 86 3.51 -6.63 7.54
C ASN A 86 4.49 -7.79 7.80
N THR A 87 3.98 -9.02 7.92
CA THR A 87 4.81 -10.21 8.13
C THR A 87 5.73 -10.41 6.92
N PHE A 88 5.16 -10.38 5.73
CA PHE A 88 5.92 -10.48 4.48
C PHE A 88 6.98 -9.36 4.37
N LEU A 89 6.60 -8.11 4.63
CA LEU A 89 7.55 -6.99 4.61
C LEU A 89 8.70 -7.19 5.62
N SER A 90 8.36 -7.59 6.84
CA SER A 90 9.32 -7.76 7.93
C SER A 90 10.36 -8.82 7.62
N GLU A 91 9.94 -9.96 7.05
CA GLU A 91 10.85 -11.02 6.60
C GLU A 91 11.84 -10.50 5.56
N HIS A 92 11.37 -9.74 4.56
CA HIS A 92 12.23 -9.24 3.49
C HIS A 92 13.22 -8.18 3.97
N LEU A 93 12.78 -7.29 4.86
CA LEU A 93 13.63 -6.26 5.45
C LEU A 93 14.68 -6.86 6.40
N HIS A 94 14.30 -7.86 7.21
CA HIS A 94 15.21 -8.46 8.19
C HIS A 94 16.28 -9.36 7.54
N GLU A 95 15.90 -10.09 6.49
CA GLU A 95 16.80 -10.99 5.78
C GLU A 95 17.50 -10.34 4.57
N GLU A 96 17.29 -9.03 4.36
CA GLU A 96 17.81 -8.28 3.21
C GLU A 96 17.47 -8.93 1.86
N LYS A 97 16.31 -9.60 1.79
CA LYS A 97 15.83 -10.29 0.60
C LYS A 97 15.22 -9.29 -0.38
N THR A 98 15.48 -9.50 -1.67
CA THR A 98 14.78 -8.79 -2.73
C THR A 98 13.30 -9.18 -2.75
N ILE A 99 12.41 -8.19 -2.80
CA ILE A 99 10.98 -8.42 -2.93
C ILE A 99 10.68 -8.93 -4.35
N PRO A 100 9.98 -10.05 -4.54
CA PRO A 100 9.62 -10.54 -5.87
C PRO A 100 8.66 -9.58 -6.58
N PHE A 101 8.74 -9.49 -7.92
CA PHE A 101 7.78 -8.71 -8.72
C PHE A 101 6.38 -9.30 -8.68
N ARG A 102 6.27 -10.62 -8.48
CA ARG A 102 5.00 -11.30 -8.24
C ARG A 102 4.83 -11.49 -6.74
N ALA A 103 3.80 -10.85 -6.19
CA ALA A 103 3.43 -11.03 -4.79
C ALA A 103 3.20 -12.50 -4.44
N PRO A 104 3.49 -12.92 -3.19
CA PRO A 104 3.01 -14.21 -2.70
C PRO A 104 1.47 -14.18 -2.64
N ARG A 105 0.88 -15.36 -2.46
CA ARG A 105 -0.56 -15.44 -2.21
C ARG A 105 -0.88 -14.81 -0.85
N PHE A 106 -1.70 -13.76 -0.88
CA PHE A 106 -2.32 -13.18 0.31
C PHE A 106 -3.80 -13.57 0.33
N ASP A 107 -4.28 -14.15 1.41
CA ASP A 107 -5.68 -14.56 1.50
C ASP A 107 -6.58 -13.35 1.89
N ASN A 108 -6.01 -12.39 2.64
CA ASN A 108 -6.74 -11.26 3.19
C ASN A 108 -6.27 -9.89 2.64
N ALA A 109 -5.48 -9.85 1.57
CA ALA A 109 -5.09 -8.62 0.90
C ALA A 109 -5.45 -8.62 -0.58
N PHE A 110 -5.64 -7.43 -1.15
CA PHE A 110 -5.60 -7.21 -2.59
C PHE A 110 -4.20 -6.83 -3.01
N VAL A 111 -3.84 -7.17 -4.25
CA VAL A 111 -2.54 -6.81 -4.84
C VAL A 111 -2.79 -6.04 -6.12
N VAL A 112 -2.08 -4.95 -6.31
CA VAL A 112 -2.11 -4.15 -7.54
C VAL A 112 -0.70 -4.10 -8.13
N TYR A 113 -0.56 -4.61 -9.35
CA TYR A 113 0.71 -4.62 -10.07
C TYR A 113 0.80 -3.41 -11.03
N PRO A 114 1.97 -2.74 -11.10
CA PRO A 114 2.21 -1.73 -12.13
C PRO A 114 2.09 -2.34 -13.53
N PHE A 115 1.38 -1.64 -14.43
CA PHE A 115 1.17 -2.11 -15.80
C PHE A 115 2.46 -2.46 -16.55
N GLU A 116 3.52 -1.65 -16.38
CA GLU A 116 4.83 -1.91 -16.99
C GLU A 116 5.44 -3.25 -16.56
N HIS A 117 5.25 -3.65 -15.30
CA HIS A 117 5.76 -4.90 -14.77
C HIS A 117 4.99 -6.10 -15.31
N VAL A 118 3.67 -5.99 -15.42
CA VAL A 118 2.82 -7.02 -16.04
C VAL A 118 3.30 -7.33 -17.46
N GLN A 119 3.59 -6.29 -18.25
CA GLN A 119 4.11 -6.46 -19.60
C GLN A 119 5.52 -7.05 -19.63
N ARG A 120 6.47 -6.49 -18.85
CA ARG A 120 7.86 -6.97 -18.85
C ARG A 120 8.02 -8.41 -18.35
N HIS A 121 7.15 -8.83 -17.43
CA HIS A 121 7.22 -10.16 -16.82
C HIS A 121 6.21 -11.15 -17.42
N ASN A 122 5.51 -10.78 -18.52
CA ASN A 122 4.51 -11.61 -19.19
C ASN A 122 3.49 -12.23 -18.23
N MET A 123 2.96 -11.43 -17.29
CA MET A 123 1.95 -11.91 -16.35
C MET A 123 0.62 -12.07 -17.08
N ASP A 124 0.20 -13.30 -17.30
CA ASP A 124 -0.97 -13.69 -18.09
C ASP A 124 -2.14 -14.21 -17.24
N HIS A 125 -1.86 -14.64 -16.00
CA HIS A 125 -2.86 -15.13 -15.06
C HIS A 125 -2.80 -14.37 -13.73
N PHE A 126 -3.98 -13.96 -13.24
CA PHE A 126 -4.17 -13.21 -11.99
C PHE A 126 -5.20 -13.91 -11.10
N LEU A 127 -4.96 -13.94 -9.80
CA LEU A 127 -5.94 -14.39 -8.82
C LEU A 127 -7.11 -13.38 -8.72
N PRO A 128 -8.30 -13.76 -8.19
CA PRO A 128 -9.43 -12.84 -8.06
C PRO A 128 -9.19 -11.58 -7.20
N HIS A 129 -8.05 -11.53 -6.52
CA HIS A 129 -7.63 -10.43 -5.64
C HIS A 129 -6.41 -9.68 -6.16
N GLU A 130 -5.94 -10.03 -7.36
CA GLU A 130 -4.82 -9.41 -8.05
C GLU A 130 -5.35 -8.54 -9.20
N TYR A 131 -4.84 -7.31 -9.30
CA TYR A 131 -5.26 -6.31 -10.28
C TYR A 131 -4.05 -5.66 -10.92
N ILE A 132 -4.30 -4.91 -12.00
CA ILE A 132 -3.30 -4.11 -12.71
C ILE A 132 -3.70 -2.64 -12.57
N GLY A 133 -2.77 -1.76 -12.20
CA GLY A 133 -3.04 -0.35 -11.95
C GLY A 133 -1.81 0.52 -11.83
#